data_AF-W6XNA8-F1
#
_entry.id   AF-W6XNA8-F1
#
_cell.length_a   1.000
_cell.length_b   1.000
_cell.length_c   1.000
_cell.angle_alpha   90.00
_cell.angle_beta   90.00
_cell.angle_gamma   90.00
#
_symmetry.space_group_name_H-M   'P 1'
#
loop_
_entity.id
_entity.type
_entity.pdbx_description
1 polymer ?
#
loop_
_entity_poly.entity_id
_entity_poly.type
_entity_poly.pdbx_seq_one_letter_code
_entity_poly.pdbx_strand_id
1 'polypeptide(L)'
;MKEARATQKQQEKEKQQEKAKKRELYELKAANKLLKIRQAEERRVERDRIKEVKMQEEVAKAAEKQCEKEEKDRQKALQITQKGKRKASRAPAPKKKRQKTSSGGAAFVEASAPTLAPPVRTTSRGRNVHLPAKFK
;
A
#
# COMPACT_ATOMS: atom_id res chain seq x y z
N MET A 1 62.04 -57.94 16.98
CA MET A 1 62.03 -57.63 15.53
C MET A 1 60.65 -57.73 14.84
N LYS A 2 59.75 -58.66 15.21
CA LYS A 2 58.44 -58.82 14.54
C LYS A 2 57.44 -57.69 14.88
N GLU A 3 57.44 -57.20 16.11
CA GLU A 3 56.50 -56.17 16.59
C GLU A 3 56.74 -54.79 15.95
N ALA A 4 58.00 -54.36 15.81
CA ALA A 4 58.35 -53.11 15.15
C ALA A 4 57.90 -53.05 13.67
N ARG A 5 57.88 -54.19 12.97
CA ARG A 5 57.35 -54.29 11.60
C ARG A 5 55.83 -54.23 11.57
N ALA A 6 55.15 -54.71 12.61
CA ALA A 6 53.70 -54.66 12.71
C ALA A 6 53.21 -53.23 12.96
N THR A 7 53.86 -52.48 13.84
CA THR A 7 53.54 -51.07 14.12
C THR A 7 53.80 -50.18 12.91
N GLN A 8 54.90 -50.39 12.18
CA GLN A 8 55.17 -49.69 10.92
C GLN A 8 54.07 -49.92 9.87
N LYS A 9 53.63 -51.18 9.69
CA LYS A 9 52.53 -51.51 8.78
C LYS A 9 51.20 -50.86 9.20
N GLN A 10 50.93 -50.74 10.51
CA GLN A 10 49.75 -50.06 11.01
C GLN A 10 49.81 -48.55 10.70
N GLN A 11 50.93 -47.90 10.98
CA GLN A 11 51.13 -46.48 10.66
C GLN A 11 51.02 -46.18 9.15
N GLU A 12 51.53 -47.07 8.29
CA GLU A 12 51.39 -46.92 6.84
C GLU A 12 49.92 -47.01 6.41
N LYS A 13 49.15 -47.95 6.96
CA LYS A 13 47.72 -48.08 6.69
C LYS A 13 46.95 -46.86 7.17
N GLU A 14 47.23 -46.35 8.36
CA GLU A 14 46.61 -45.12 8.89
C GLU A 14 46.92 -43.92 7.99
N LYS A 15 48.17 -43.74 7.58
CA LYS A 15 48.55 -42.68 6.62
C LYS A 15 47.85 -42.81 5.29
N GLN A 16 47.65 -44.03 4.78
CA GLN A 16 46.89 -44.26 3.55
C GLN A 16 45.41 -43.93 3.72
N GLN A 17 44.80 -44.33 4.84
CA GLN A 17 43.42 -44.00 5.17
C GLN A 17 43.21 -42.49 5.35
N GLU A 18 44.13 -41.80 6.03
CA GLU A 18 44.07 -40.33 6.16
C GLU A 18 44.17 -39.63 4.80
N LYS A 19 45.04 -40.11 3.91
CA LYS A 19 45.14 -39.58 2.54
C LYS A 19 43.85 -39.81 1.76
N ALA A 20 43.23 -40.97 1.89
CA ALA A 20 41.94 -41.28 1.26
C ALA A 20 40.83 -40.35 1.78
N LYS A 21 40.68 -40.24 3.11
CA LYS A 21 39.71 -39.32 3.74
C LYS A 21 39.91 -37.87 3.31
N LYS A 22 41.15 -37.40 3.20
CA LYS A 22 41.45 -36.05 2.70
C LYS A 22 40.95 -35.88 1.26
N ARG A 23 41.22 -36.85 0.38
CA ARG A 23 40.74 -36.82 -1.03
C ARG A 23 39.21 -36.77 -1.09
N GLU A 24 38.53 -37.64 -0.35
CA GLU A 24 37.06 -37.65 -0.26
C GLU A 24 36.52 -36.30 0.21
N LEU A 25 37.11 -35.69 1.24
CA LEU A 25 36.71 -34.37 1.71
C LEU A 25 36.92 -33.27 0.66
N TYR A 26 38.00 -33.33 -0.13
CA TYR A 26 38.22 -32.39 -1.23
C TYR A 26 37.17 -32.56 -2.34
N GLU A 27 36.84 -33.79 -2.71
CA GLU A 27 35.81 -34.09 -3.70
C GLU A 27 34.43 -33.62 -3.24
N LEU A 28 34.06 -33.91 -1.98
CA LEU A 28 32.82 -33.42 -1.39
C LEU A 28 32.75 -31.90 -1.34
N LYS A 29 33.87 -31.22 -1.04
CA LYS A 29 33.93 -29.75 -1.07
C LYS A 29 33.75 -29.20 -2.48
N ALA A 30 34.40 -29.82 -3.48
CA ALA A 30 34.27 -29.44 -4.87
C ALA A 30 32.82 -29.61 -5.36
N ALA A 31 32.20 -30.77 -5.08
CA ALA A 31 30.81 -31.04 -5.41
C ALA A 31 29.85 -30.03 -4.76
N ASN A 32 30.03 -29.74 -3.46
CA ASN A 32 29.23 -28.74 -2.76
C ASN A 32 29.40 -27.33 -3.32
N LYS A 33 30.61 -26.97 -3.78
CA LYS A 33 30.85 -25.69 -4.44
C LYS A 33 30.09 -25.59 -5.75
N LEU A 34 30.11 -26.64 -6.57
CA LEU A 34 29.37 -26.70 -7.83
C LEU A 34 27.86 -26.61 -7.60
N LEU A 35 27.32 -27.34 -6.62
CA LEU A 35 25.91 -27.27 -6.25
C LEU A 35 25.50 -25.85 -5.82
N LYS A 36 26.32 -25.16 -5.01
CA LYS A 36 26.06 -23.78 -4.60
C LYS A 36 26.03 -22.80 -5.77
N ILE A 37 26.93 -22.97 -6.74
CA ILE A 37 26.97 -22.15 -7.95
C ILE A 37 25.68 -22.36 -8.75
N ARG A 38 25.29 -23.61 -9.02
CA ARG A 38 24.06 -23.94 -9.73
C ARG A 38 22.82 -23.37 -9.04
N GLN A 39 22.70 -23.54 -7.73
CA GLN A 39 21.58 -22.95 -6.97
C GLN A 39 21.57 -21.42 -7.02
N ALA A 40 22.74 -20.78 -7.05
CA ALA A 40 22.82 -19.33 -7.16
C ALA A 40 22.39 -18.83 -8.56
N GLU A 41 22.73 -19.58 -9.61
CA GLU A 41 22.28 -19.32 -10.98
C GLU A 41 20.77 -19.50 -11.12
N GLU A 42 20.22 -20.60 -10.62
CA GLU A 42 18.76 -20.85 -10.60
C GLU A 42 18.02 -19.72 -9.88
N ARG A 43 18.52 -19.27 -8.72
CA ARG A 43 17.96 -18.10 -8.00
C ARG A 43 18.12 -16.78 -8.74
N ARG A 44 19.11 -16.61 -9.62
CA ARG A 44 19.26 -15.42 -10.46
C ARG A 44 18.21 -15.43 -11.56
N VAL A 45 18.12 -16.54 -12.29
CA VAL A 45 17.13 -16.75 -13.36
C VAL A 45 15.71 -16.54 -12.83
N GLU A 46 15.38 -17.12 -11.68
CA GLU A 46 14.05 -16.94 -11.09
C GLU A 46 13.75 -15.48 -10.74
N ARG A 47 14.72 -14.76 -10.19
CA ARG A 47 14.55 -13.32 -9.90
C ARG A 47 14.35 -12.50 -11.16
N ASP A 48 15.07 -12.82 -12.23
CA ASP A 48 14.96 -12.07 -13.48
C ASP A 48 13.62 -12.37 -14.17
N ARG A 49 13.15 -13.62 -14.15
CA ARG A 49 11.79 -13.98 -14.57
C ARG A 49 10.72 -13.21 -13.79
N ILE A 50 10.84 -13.15 -12.46
CA ILE A 50 9.90 -12.40 -11.61
C ILE A 50 9.91 -10.91 -11.97
N LYS A 51 11.07 -10.32 -12.26
CA LYS A 51 11.16 -8.92 -12.69
C LYS A 51 10.49 -8.71 -14.05
N GLU A 52 10.76 -9.59 -15.01
CA GLU A 52 10.16 -9.51 -16.35
C GLU A 52 8.64 -9.55 -16.28
N VAL A 53 8.08 -10.49 -15.52
CA VAL A 53 6.63 -10.60 -15.29
C VAL A 53 6.09 -9.32 -14.64
N LYS A 54 6.74 -8.82 -13.58
CA LYS A 54 6.32 -7.58 -12.92
C LYS A 54 6.35 -6.37 -13.86
N MET A 55 7.38 -6.23 -14.68
CA MET A 55 7.47 -5.15 -15.66
C MET A 55 6.34 -5.24 -16.69
N GLN A 56 6.02 -6.45 -17.18
CA GLN A 56 4.91 -6.67 -18.10
C GLN A 56 3.56 -6.34 -17.45
N GLU A 57 3.34 -6.78 -16.21
CA GLU A 57 2.13 -6.47 -15.44
C GLU A 57 1.98 -4.97 -15.20
N GLU A 58 3.07 -4.26 -14.84
CA GLU A 58 3.04 -2.82 -14.63
C GLU A 58 2.75 -2.06 -15.93
N VAL A 59 3.32 -2.48 -17.06
CA VAL A 59 3.05 -1.90 -18.38
C VAL A 59 1.59 -2.13 -18.78
N ALA A 60 1.07 -3.35 -18.65
CA ALA A 60 -0.33 -3.67 -18.95
C ALA A 60 -1.28 -2.84 -18.06
N LYS A 61 -1.01 -2.78 -16.76
CA LYS A 61 -1.81 -2.00 -15.81
C LYS A 61 -1.72 -0.50 -16.06
N ALA A 62 -0.59 0.01 -16.54
CA ALA A 62 -0.45 1.41 -16.93
C ALA A 62 -1.29 1.72 -18.17
N ALA A 63 -1.30 0.82 -19.17
CA ALA A 63 -2.12 0.95 -20.37
C ALA A 63 -3.63 0.92 -20.02
N GLU A 64 -4.07 -0.03 -19.20
CA GLU A 64 -5.47 -0.10 -18.74
C GLU A 64 -5.90 1.20 -18.04
N LYS A 65 -5.06 1.73 -17.14
CA LYS A 65 -5.33 3.00 -16.45
C LYS A 65 -5.37 4.19 -17.40
N GLN A 66 -4.62 4.18 -18.49
CA GLN A 66 -4.68 5.24 -19.50
C GLN A 66 -5.99 5.18 -20.26
N CYS A 67 -6.41 4.00 -20.73
CA CYS A 67 -7.71 3.81 -21.37
C CYS A 67 -8.87 4.25 -20.46
N GLU A 68 -8.86 3.86 -19.19
CA GLU A 68 -9.92 4.23 -18.24
C GLU A 68 -9.97 5.76 -18.00
N LYS A 69 -8.81 6.44 -17.97
CA LYS A 69 -8.75 7.90 -17.86
C LYS A 69 -9.31 8.57 -19.11
N GLU A 70 -8.93 8.12 -20.29
CA GLU A 70 -9.41 8.65 -21.57
C GLU A 70 -10.93 8.49 -21.70
N GLU A 71 -11.47 7.34 -21.30
CA GLU A 71 -12.91 7.12 -21.28
C GLU A 71 -13.64 8.07 -20.31
N LYS A 72 -13.13 8.22 -19.08
CA LYS A 72 -13.69 9.16 -18.10
C LYS A 72 -13.64 10.60 -18.60
N ASP A 73 -12.54 11.00 -19.21
CA ASP A 73 -12.38 12.36 -19.72
C ASP A 73 -13.25 12.61 -20.96
N ARG A 74 -13.43 11.61 -21.83
CA ARG A 74 -14.41 11.65 -22.93
C ARG A 74 -15.84 11.81 -22.39
N GLN A 75 -16.23 11.04 -21.38
CA GLN A 75 -17.55 11.16 -20.74
C GLN A 75 -17.78 12.55 -20.13
N LYS A 76 -16.77 13.09 -19.40
CA LYS A 76 -16.83 14.45 -18.85
C LYS A 76 -16.93 15.51 -19.95
N ALA A 77 -16.16 15.38 -21.03
CA ALA A 77 -16.21 16.31 -22.16
C ALA A 77 -17.61 16.34 -22.79
N LEU A 78 -18.21 15.17 -23.02
CA LEU A 78 -19.60 15.07 -23.48
C LEU A 78 -20.57 15.75 -22.49
N GLN A 79 -20.42 15.54 -21.18
CA GLN A 79 -21.27 16.17 -20.17
C GLN A 79 -21.13 17.70 -20.12
N ILE A 80 -19.91 18.24 -20.25
CA ILE A 80 -19.65 19.69 -20.21
C ILE A 80 -20.27 20.38 -21.43
N THR A 81 -20.11 19.83 -22.63
CA THR A 81 -20.68 20.41 -23.86
C THR A 81 -22.22 20.52 -23.80
N GLN A 82 -22.88 19.57 -23.13
CA GLN A 82 -24.33 19.61 -22.93
C GLN A 82 -24.76 20.72 -21.94
N LYS A 83 -23.95 21.01 -20.90
CA LYS A 83 -24.25 22.06 -19.89
C LYS A 83 -23.88 23.47 -20.35
N GLY A 84 -22.94 23.61 -21.30
CA GLY A 84 -22.46 24.89 -21.82
C GLY A 84 -23.48 25.69 -22.65
N LYS A 85 -24.58 25.06 -23.10
CA LYS A 85 -25.68 25.73 -23.82
C LYS A 85 -26.85 26.13 -22.91
N ARG A 86 -26.61 26.46 -21.64
CA ARG A 86 -27.63 27.15 -20.83
C ARG A 86 -27.90 28.51 -21.48
N LYS A 87 -29.07 28.66 -22.12
CA LYS A 87 -29.66 29.98 -22.39
C LYS A 87 -29.60 30.76 -21.07
N ALA A 88 -28.98 31.94 -21.07
CA ALA A 88 -28.92 32.83 -19.91
C ALA A 88 -30.29 32.83 -19.23
N SER A 89 -30.34 32.51 -17.94
CA SER A 89 -31.59 32.49 -17.20
C SER A 89 -32.27 33.84 -17.41
N ARG A 90 -33.46 33.84 -18.01
CA ARG A 90 -34.29 35.04 -18.13
C ARG A 90 -34.32 35.74 -16.77
N ALA A 91 -34.16 37.06 -16.79
CA ALA A 91 -34.19 37.88 -15.59
C ALA A 91 -35.43 37.51 -14.74
N PRO A 92 -35.29 37.30 -13.42
CA PRO A 92 -36.43 36.99 -12.58
C PRO A 92 -37.43 38.14 -12.65
N ALA A 93 -38.71 37.81 -12.84
CA ALA A 93 -39.78 38.81 -12.88
C ALA A 93 -39.80 39.65 -11.59
N PRO A 94 -40.08 40.96 -11.67
CA PRO A 94 -40.03 41.85 -10.51
C PRO A 94 -41.04 41.38 -9.45
N LYS A 95 -40.55 41.06 -8.25
CA LYS A 95 -41.38 40.62 -7.12
C LYS A 95 -42.26 41.78 -6.66
N LYS A 96 -43.59 41.59 -6.64
CA LYS A 96 -44.53 42.54 -6.03
C LYS A 96 -44.26 42.62 -4.52
N LYS A 97 -44.07 43.84 -4.00
CA LYS A 97 -43.91 44.13 -2.56
C LYS A 97 -45.14 43.60 -1.80
N ARG A 98 -44.93 42.71 -0.83
CA ARG A 98 -45.98 42.33 0.15
C ARG A 98 -46.06 43.44 1.21
N GLN A 99 -47.24 44.02 1.40
CA GLN A 99 -47.52 44.88 2.55
C GLN A 99 -47.45 44.03 3.83
N LYS A 100 -46.66 44.48 4.82
CA LYS A 100 -46.65 43.91 6.17
C LYS A 100 -47.95 44.32 6.86
N THR A 101 -48.79 43.37 7.23
CA THR A 101 -49.79 43.57 8.27
C THR A 101 -49.12 43.32 9.61
N SER A 102 -48.97 44.38 10.40
CA SER A 102 -48.55 44.30 11.79
C SER A 102 -49.76 43.92 12.66
N SER A 103 -49.79 42.70 13.17
CA SER A 103 -50.62 42.37 14.32
C SER A 103 -49.70 41.79 15.40
N GLY A 104 -49.47 42.61 16.42
CA GLY A 104 -48.72 42.24 17.62
C GLY A 104 -49.46 41.22 18.46
N GLY A 105 -48.68 40.44 19.21
CA GLY A 105 -49.16 39.51 20.22
C GLY A 105 -47.96 38.94 20.97
N ALA A 106 -47.71 39.49 22.16
CA ALA A 106 -46.62 39.13 23.04
C ALA A 106 -46.84 37.79 23.74
N ALA A 107 -45.76 37.06 24.03
CA ALA A 107 -45.69 36.21 25.22
C ALA A 107 -44.21 36.07 25.65
N PHE A 108 -43.96 36.62 26.82
CA PHE A 108 -42.74 36.60 27.61
C PHE A 108 -42.52 35.20 28.21
N VAL A 109 -41.30 34.66 28.14
CA VAL A 109 -40.80 33.66 29.11
C VAL A 109 -39.33 33.96 29.40
N GLU A 110 -39.16 34.77 30.45
CA GLU A 110 -38.33 34.55 31.64
C GLU A 110 -36.92 33.94 31.52
N ALA A 111 -35.98 34.67 32.09
CA ALA A 111 -34.56 34.38 32.16
C ALA A 111 -34.24 33.19 33.08
N SER A 112 -33.32 32.33 32.62
CA SER A 112 -32.60 31.38 33.47
C SER A 112 -31.10 31.67 33.35
N ALA A 113 -30.44 31.77 34.51
CA ALA A 113 -29.04 32.10 34.69
C ALA A 113 -28.09 31.23 33.82
N PRO A 114 -26.92 31.74 33.40
CA PRO A 114 -26.01 31.00 32.55
C PRO A 114 -25.44 29.80 33.34
N THR A 115 -25.92 28.61 33.04
CA THR A 115 -25.23 27.38 33.42
C THR A 115 -23.87 27.37 32.71
N LEU A 116 -22.79 27.17 33.48
CA LEU A 116 -21.43 27.07 32.96
C LEU A 116 -21.43 26.05 31.81
N ALA A 117 -21.16 26.55 30.60
CA ALA A 117 -21.17 25.72 29.40
C ALA A 117 -20.19 24.54 29.58
N PRO A 118 -20.57 23.31 29.19
CA PRO A 118 -19.67 22.18 29.28
C PRO A 118 -18.41 22.44 28.44
N PRO A 119 -17.23 21.98 28.90
CA PRO A 119 -15.99 22.18 28.15
C PRO A 119 -16.14 21.58 26.74
N VAL A 120 -15.68 22.34 25.74
CA VAL A 120 -15.75 21.91 24.34
C VAL A 120 -14.97 20.61 24.19
N ARG A 121 -15.63 19.58 23.66
CA ARG A 121 -14.98 18.29 23.43
C ARG A 121 -13.94 18.45 22.32
N THR A 122 -12.67 18.33 22.68
CA THR A 122 -11.54 18.41 21.76
C THR A 122 -11.04 17.03 21.36
N THR A 123 -10.46 16.93 20.17
CA THR A 123 -9.71 15.74 19.73
C THR A 123 -8.35 15.68 20.42
N SER A 124 -7.65 14.54 20.36
CA SER A 124 -6.27 14.41 20.89
C SER A 124 -5.28 15.41 20.28
N ARG A 125 -5.61 16.01 19.13
CA ARG A 125 -4.84 17.08 18.46
C ARG A 125 -5.37 18.49 18.73
N GLY A 126 -6.26 18.66 19.73
CA GLY A 126 -6.77 19.96 20.18
C GLY A 126 -7.83 20.61 19.29
N ARG A 127 -8.38 19.91 18.28
CA ARG A 127 -9.46 20.48 17.44
C ARG A 127 -10.83 20.32 18.10
N ASN A 128 -11.64 21.37 18.06
CA ASN A 128 -13.02 21.38 18.58
C ASN A 128 -13.95 20.48 17.74
N VAL A 129 -14.68 19.58 18.40
CA VAL A 129 -15.64 18.69 17.76
C VAL A 129 -17.06 19.22 17.94
N HIS A 130 -17.73 19.55 16.83
CA HIS A 130 -19.14 19.91 16.82
C HIS A 130 -19.95 18.71 16.34
N LEU A 131 -20.59 17.99 17.28
CA LEU A 131 -21.46 16.86 16.93
C LEU A 131 -22.84 17.39 16.46
N PRO A 132 -23.31 16.98 15.26
CA PRO A 132 -24.68 17.26 14.80
C PRO A 132 -25.72 16.73 15.80
N ALA A 133 -26.86 17.40 15.96
CA ALA A 133 -27.89 17.01 16.92
C ALA A 133 -28.40 15.58 16.77
N LYS A 134 -28.41 15.04 15.55
CA LYS A 134 -28.73 13.64 15.24
C LYS A 134 -27.76 12.61 15.85
N PHE A 135 -26.57 13.04 16.28
CA PHE A 135 -25.50 12.21 16.84
C PHE A 135 -25.07 12.67 18.24
N LYS A 136 -25.85 13.55 18.87
CA LYS A 136 -25.67 13.93 20.27
C LYS A 136 -26.30 12.88 21.16
#